data_AF-A0A935PX12-F1
#
_entry.id   AF-A0A935PX12-F1
#
_cell.length_a   1.000
_cell.length_b   1.000
_cell.length_c   1.000
_cell.angle_alpha   90.00
_cell.angle_beta   90.00
_cell.angle_gamma   90.00
#
_symmetry.space_group_name_H-M   'P 1'
#
loop_
_entity.id
_entity.type
_entity.pdbx_description
1 polymer ?
#
loop_
_entity_poly.entity_id
_entity_poly.type
_entity_poly.pdbx_seq_one_letter_code
_entity_poly.pdbx_strand_id
1 'polypeptide(L)'
;MSNVDSRSRYDASSEGSLLTHRQVSTDSLARQIAAGQVYAVIDPCGCDAILKKVIELPRAQCICLFDHDKFAADFEDYWAVAPYLVNVNAGILSWIIDTIWQEPWGVLLLTESRRDSLLGHLRNILLVKGPDDEPLYFRFYDPRVLEDFLATCHARELAELFGRTSGFGIKTGVRGVFNVASPKNGSGAYRR
;
A
#
# COMPACT_ATOMS: atom_id res chain seq x y z
N MET A 1 57.76 -8.65 3.13
CA MET A 1 56.82 -9.38 2.26
C MET A 1 55.70 -9.94 3.10
N SER A 2 54.56 -9.27 3.15
CA SER A 2 53.19 -9.81 2.98
C SER A 2 52.21 -8.70 3.40
N ASN A 3 51.69 -8.07 2.34
CA ASN A 3 50.58 -7.14 2.32
C ASN A 3 49.26 -7.93 2.44
N VAL A 4 48.11 -7.23 2.52
CA VAL A 4 46.71 -7.74 2.56
C VAL A 4 46.21 -7.95 4.02
N ASP A 5 45.12 -7.35 4.51
CA ASP A 5 43.90 -6.90 3.84
C ASP A 5 43.28 -5.72 4.59
N SER A 6 43.31 -4.54 3.96
CA SER A 6 42.52 -3.38 4.34
C SER A 6 41.06 -3.63 3.95
N ARG A 7 40.29 -4.28 4.82
CA ARG A 7 38.84 -4.32 4.67
C ARG A 7 38.25 -2.98 5.10
N SER A 8 38.16 -2.13 4.09
CA SER A 8 37.32 -0.94 4.02
C SER A 8 36.06 -1.12 4.85
N ARG A 9 35.94 -0.31 5.90
CA ARG A 9 34.65 0.00 6.51
C ARG A 9 33.78 0.54 5.38
N TYR A 10 32.72 -0.17 5.01
CA TYR A 10 31.66 0.44 4.23
C TYR A 10 31.06 1.52 5.11
N ASP A 11 31.44 2.76 4.81
CA ASP A 11 30.86 3.97 5.37
C ASP A 11 29.44 4.11 4.78
N ALA A 12 28.48 3.42 5.38
CA ALA A 12 27.07 3.56 5.08
C ALA A 12 26.52 4.83 5.78
N SER A 13 27.08 5.98 5.42
CA SER A 13 26.71 7.26 6.03
C SER A 13 26.68 8.37 4.97
N SER A 14 25.68 8.33 4.06
CA SER A 14 25.03 9.51 3.43
C SER A 14 24.30 9.25 2.10
N GLU A 15 23.62 8.11 1.92
CA GLU A 15 22.54 8.04 0.91
C GLU A 15 21.26 8.63 1.51
N GLY A 16 20.87 9.83 1.09
CA GLY A 16 19.61 10.43 1.52
C GLY A 16 18.42 9.54 1.13
N SER A 17 17.41 9.45 2.01
CA SER A 17 16.21 8.60 1.83
C SER A 17 15.71 8.55 0.37
N LEU A 18 15.43 7.36 -0.17
CA LEU A 18 14.91 7.16 -1.53
C LEU A 18 13.46 7.67 -1.70
N LEU A 19 12.81 8.00 -0.59
CA LEU A 19 11.44 8.45 -0.51
C LEU A 19 11.35 9.94 -0.17
N THR A 20 10.23 10.52 -0.56
CA THR A 20 9.74 11.80 -0.07
C THR A 20 8.49 11.54 0.74
N HIS A 21 8.37 12.22 1.87
CA HIS A 21 7.16 12.20 2.70
C HIS A 21 6.54 13.58 2.67
N ARG A 22 5.22 13.62 2.50
CA ARG A 22 4.44 14.86 2.55
C ARG A 22 3.15 14.64 3.31
N GLN A 23 2.78 15.60 4.14
CA GLN A 23 1.44 15.62 4.72
C GLN A 23 0.46 16.17 3.68
N VAL A 24 -0.64 15.45 3.45
CA VAL A 24 -1.66 15.78 2.46
C VAL A 24 -3.02 15.80 3.16
N SER A 25 -3.74 16.92 3.05
CA SER A 25 -5.11 17.06 3.54
C SER A 25 -6.13 16.46 2.56
N THR A 26 -7.34 16.21 3.05
CA THR A 26 -8.51 15.86 2.20
C THR A 26 -8.70 16.79 1.01
N ASP A 27 -8.59 18.10 1.25
CA ASP A 27 -8.84 19.12 0.23
C ASP A 27 -7.78 19.04 -0.87
N SER A 28 -6.54 18.70 -0.50
CA SER A 28 -5.44 18.51 -1.45
C SER A 28 -5.63 17.26 -2.32
N LEU A 29 -6.36 16.25 -1.84
CA LEU A 29 -6.70 15.03 -2.58
C LEU A 29 -7.91 15.22 -3.52
N ALA A 30 -8.71 16.26 -3.36
CA ALA A 30 -9.98 16.42 -4.07
C ALA A 30 -9.86 16.29 -5.59
N ARG A 31 -8.81 16.86 -6.20
CA ARG A 31 -8.57 16.75 -7.65
C ARG A 31 -8.27 15.32 -8.09
N GLN A 32 -7.45 14.59 -7.34
CA GLN A 32 -7.09 13.21 -7.66
C GLN A 32 -8.28 12.27 -7.44
N ILE A 33 -9.08 12.52 -6.40
CA ILE A 33 -10.33 11.81 -6.14
C ILE A 33 -11.32 12.02 -7.29
N ALA A 34 -11.52 13.26 -7.74
CA ALA A 34 -12.38 13.56 -8.87
C ALA A 34 -11.89 12.91 -10.18
N ALA A 35 -10.58 12.74 -10.34
CA ALA A 35 -9.96 12.04 -11.47
C ALA A 35 -9.98 10.49 -11.33
N GLY A 36 -10.48 9.93 -10.22
CA GLY A 36 -10.49 8.49 -9.97
C GLY A 36 -9.11 7.89 -9.67
N GLN A 37 -8.15 8.72 -9.25
CA GLN A 37 -6.74 8.39 -9.07
C GLN A 37 -6.37 8.02 -7.62
N VAL A 38 -7.35 7.93 -6.73
CA VAL A 38 -7.15 7.56 -5.32
C VAL A 38 -7.90 6.28 -5.03
N TYR A 39 -7.18 5.33 -4.44
CA TYR A 39 -7.73 4.07 -3.95
C TYR A 39 -7.39 3.91 -2.47
N ALA A 40 -8.11 3.05 -1.79
CA ALA A 40 -7.78 2.56 -0.47
C ALA A 40 -7.62 1.04 -0.53
N VAL A 41 -6.65 0.50 0.21
CA VAL A 41 -6.65 -0.93 0.56
C VAL A 41 -7.05 -1.01 2.02
N ILE A 42 -8.21 -1.62 2.27
CA ILE A 42 -8.80 -1.75 3.61
C ILE A 42 -8.97 -3.24 3.95
N ASP A 43 -8.73 -3.59 5.20
CA ASP A 43 -8.81 -4.96 5.69
C ASP A 43 -9.92 -5.04 6.75
N PRO A 44 -10.98 -5.85 6.55
CA PRO A 44 -12.05 -6.02 7.53
C PRO A 44 -11.60 -6.74 8.81
N CYS A 45 -10.42 -7.36 8.83
CA CYS A 45 -9.92 -8.12 9.97
C CYS A 45 -9.97 -7.28 11.26
N GLY A 46 -10.85 -7.68 12.18
CA GLY A 46 -11.04 -7.00 13.47
C GLY A 46 -11.80 -5.67 13.42
N CYS A 47 -12.47 -5.32 12.31
CA CYS A 47 -13.22 -4.07 12.18
C CYS A 47 -14.57 -4.23 11.44
N ASP A 48 -15.65 -4.41 12.21
CA ASP A 48 -17.02 -4.56 11.72
C ASP A 48 -17.49 -3.44 10.79
N ALA A 49 -17.04 -2.20 11.02
CA ALA A 49 -17.39 -1.08 10.17
C ALA A 49 -16.84 -1.25 8.74
N ILE A 50 -15.62 -1.78 8.61
CA ILE A 50 -15.01 -2.08 7.31
C ILE A 50 -15.74 -3.26 6.68
N LEU A 51 -16.03 -4.32 7.45
CA LEU A 51 -16.78 -5.49 6.96
C LEU A 51 -18.13 -5.10 6.36
N LYS A 52 -18.93 -4.32 7.10
CA LYS A 52 -20.22 -3.79 6.61
C LYS A 52 -20.03 -2.97 5.34
N LYS A 53 -19.02 -2.09 5.31
CA LYS A 53 -18.77 -1.25 4.14
C LYS A 53 -18.41 -2.06 2.90
N VAL A 54 -17.55 -3.07 2.99
CA VAL A 54 -17.14 -3.86 1.82
C VAL A 54 -18.28 -4.73 1.28
N ILE A 55 -19.22 -5.16 2.13
CA ILE A 55 -20.45 -5.86 1.72
C ILE A 55 -21.40 -4.92 0.98
N GLU A 56 -21.54 -3.68 1.44
CA GLU A 56 -22.46 -2.68 0.86
C GLU A 56 -21.99 -2.17 -0.51
N LEU A 57 -20.68 -2.14 -0.76
CA LEU A 57 -20.13 -1.51 -1.95
C LEU A 57 -20.25 -2.39 -3.21
N PRO A 58 -20.59 -1.80 -4.37
CA PRO A 58 -20.65 -2.55 -5.62
C PRO A 58 -19.26 -2.99 -6.06
N ARG A 59 -19.17 -4.13 -6.76
CA ARG A 59 -17.89 -4.69 -7.28
C ARG A 59 -17.10 -3.73 -8.19
N ALA A 60 -17.78 -2.80 -8.84
CA ALA A 60 -17.12 -1.77 -9.64
C ALA A 60 -16.27 -0.82 -8.78
N GLN A 61 -16.65 -0.63 -7.52
CA GLN A 61 -15.99 0.27 -6.57
C GLN A 61 -15.13 -0.48 -5.55
N CYS A 62 -15.46 -1.72 -5.20
CA CYS A 62 -14.79 -2.51 -4.18
C CYS A 62 -14.46 -3.91 -4.73
N ILE A 63 -13.20 -4.34 -4.65
CA ILE A 63 -12.78 -5.66 -5.13
C ILE A 63 -11.79 -6.32 -4.17
N CYS A 64 -12.02 -7.60 -3.88
CA CYS A 64 -11.12 -8.39 -3.04
C CYS A 64 -9.77 -8.59 -3.73
N LEU A 65 -8.68 -8.40 -2.98
CA LEU A 65 -7.33 -8.66 -3.46
C LEU A 65 -6.98 -10.15 -3.44
N PHE A 66 -7.60 -10.96 -2.58
CA PHE A 66 -7.45 -12.41 -2.67
C PHE A 66 -8.16 -12.94 -3.93
N ASP A 67 -7.38 -13.57 -4.79
CA ASP A 67 -7.76 -14.26 -6.02
C ASP A 67 -8.11 -15.73 -5.74
N HIS A 68 -9.32 -16.19 -6.07
CA HIS A 68 -9.73 -17.55 -5.63
C HIS A 68 -8.87 -18.67 -6.22
N ASP A 69 -8.22 -18.40 -7.36
CA ASP A 69 -7.34 -19.38 -8.02
C ASP A 69 -5.93 -19.42 -7.40
N LYS A 70 -5.51 -18.37 -6.69
CA LYS A 70 -4.16 -18.25 -6.10
C LYS A 70 -4.15 -18.39 -4.59
N PHE A 71 -5.29 -18.14 -3.95
CA PHE A 71 -5.43 -18.06 -2.50
C PHE A 71 -6.34 -19.21 -2.07
N ALA A 72 -5.77 -20.16 -1.32
CA ALA A 72 -6.34 -21.48 -1.05
C ALA A 72 -7.83 -21.45 -0.66
N ALA A 73 -8.60 -22.38 -1.25
CA ALA A 73 -10.03 -22.56 -1.10
C ALA A 73 -10.50 -22.99 0.31
N ASP A 74 -9.60 -23.03 1.30
CA ASP A 74 -9.83 -23.63 2.62
C ASP A 74 -10.29 -22.63 3.69
N PHE A 75 -10.34 -21.34 3.38
CA PHE A 75 -10.88 -20.34 4.29
C PHE A 75 -12.39 -20.18 4.03
N GLU A 76 -13.21 -20.95 4.75
CA GLU A 76 -14.59 -20.53 5.02
C GLU A 76 -14.52 -19.09 5.56
N ASP A 77 -15.24 -18.17 4.91
CA ASP A 77 -15.26 -16.75 5.23
C ASP A 77 -13.97 -15.93 5.02
N TYR A 78 -13.08 -16.32 4.10
CA TYR A 78 -11.89 -15.51 3.77
C TYR A 78 -12.23 -14.04 3.41
N TRP A 79 -13.42 -13.79 2.88
CA TRP A 79 -13.93 -12.45 2.58
C TRP A 79 -14.01 -11.54 3.83
N ALA A 80 -14.17 -12.11 5.03
CA ALA A 80 -14.18 -11.36 6.27
C ALA A 80 -12.77 -10.98 6.79
N VAL A 81 -11.72 -11.54 6.18
CA VAL A 81 -10.31 -11.32 6.57
C VAL A 81 -9.41 -10.94 5.39
N ALA A 82 -9.98 -10.72 4.20
CA ALA A 82 -9.24 -10.37 3.00
C ALA A 82 -9.10 -8.85 2.85
N PRO A 83 -7.97 -8.36 2.32
CA PRO A 83 -7.84 -6.95 1.96
C PRO A 83 -8.63 -6.64 0.68
N TYR A 84 -9.30 -5.48 0.68
CA TYR A 84 -10.13 -4.98 -0.42
C TYR A 84 -9.56 -3.70 -1.00
N LEU A 85 -9.48 -3.64 -2.32
CA LEU A 85 -9.20 -2.43 -3.08
C LEU A 85 -10.50 -1.66 -3.32
N VAL A 86 -10.57 -0.43 -2.81
CA VAL A 86 -11.72 0.46 -2.93
C VAL A 86 -11.35 1.72 -3.71
N ASN A 87 -12.12 2.07 -4.73
CA ASN A 87 -11.99 3.38 -5.37
C ASN A 87 -12.55 4.48 -4.46
N VAL A 88 -11.71 5.44 -4.11
CA VAL A 88 -12.04 6.49 -3.15
C VAL A 88 -12.69 7.65 -3.88
N ASN A 89 -14.00 7.78 -3.69
CA ASN A 89 -14.75 9.00 -3.99
C ASN A 89 -14.89 9.86 -2.72
N ALA A 90 -15.51 11.04 -2.83
CA ALA A 90 -15.70 11.94 -1.68
C ALA A 90 -16.47 11.28 -0.51
N GLY A 91 -17.48 10.45 -0.81
CA GLY A 91 -18.26 9.75 0.21
C GLY A 91 -17.45 8.68 0.95
N ILE A 92 -16.61 7.91 0.22
CA ILE A 92 -15.69 6.94 0.84
C ILE A 92 -14.65 7.66 1.70
N LEU A 93 -14.09 8.78 1.22
CA LEU A 93 -13.11 9.54 2.00
C LEU A 93 -13.72 10.06 3.31
N SER A 94 -14.93 10.65 3.27
CA SER A 94 -15.63 11.08 4.48
C SER A 94 -15.86 9.90 5.41
N TRP A 95 -16.36 8.77 4.88
CA TRP A 95 -16.59 7.58 5.68
C TRP A 95 -15.31 7.06 6.38
N ILE A 96 -14.17 7.03 5.68
CA ILE A 96 -12.87 6.66 6.25
C ILE A 96 -12.55 7.57 7.45
N ILE A 97 -12.68 8.88 7.25
CA ILE A 97 -12.31 9.91 8.23
C ILE A 97 -13.26 9.92 9.43
N ASP A 98 -14.53 9.61 9.20
CA ASP A 98 -15.58 9.73 10.21
C ASP A 98 -15.78 8.44 11.01
N THR A 99 -15.48 7.29 10.40
CA THR A 99 -15.85 5.98 10.97
C THR A 99 -14.65 5.19 11.44
N ILE A 100 -13.57 5.14 10.67
CA ILE A 100 -12.46 4.20 10.91
C ILE A 100 -11.11 4.87 11.15
N TRP A 101 -11.06 6.21 11.24
CA TRP A 101 -9.81 6.96 11.38
C TRP A 101 -8.99 6.64 12.64
N GLN A 102 -9.65 6.24 13.74
CA GLN A 102 -8.97 6.13 15.04
C GLN A 102 -7.87 5.06 15.04
N GLU A 103 -8.15 3.92 14.44
CA GLU A 103 -7.22 2.77 14.38
C GLU A 103 -6.52 2.66 13.02
N PRO A 104 -5.36 1.99 12.93
CA PRO A 104 -4.80 1.61 11.64
C PRO A 104 -5.80 0.75 10.86
N TRP A 105 -6.30 1.29 9.75
CA TRP A 105 -7.38 0.66 8.97
C TRP A 105 -6.94 0.19 7.57
N GLY A 106 -5.74 0.59 7.15
CA GLY A 106 -5.27 0.39 5.79
C GLY A 106 -4.42 1.54 5.27
N VAL A 107 -4.33 1.63 3.94
CA VAL A 107 -3.54 2.64 3.23
C VAL A 107 -4.34 3.29 2.12
N LEU A 108 -4.04 4.55 1.83
CA LEU A 108 -4.37 5.18 0.55
C LEU A 108 -3.30 4.87 -0.49
N LEU A 109 -3.72 4.74 -1.75
CA LEU A 109 -2.87 4.61 -2.92
C LEU A 109 -3.19 5.75 -3.88
N LEU A 110 -2.15 6.46 -4.32
CA LEU A 110 -2.26 7.44 -5.39
C LEU A 110 -1.74 6.80 -6.67
N THR A 111 -2.49 6.86 -7.77
CA THR A 111 -2.07 6.26 -9.03
C THR A 111 -2.70 6.93 -10.25
N GLU A 112 -1.97 6.95 -11.36
CA GLU A 112 -2.49 7.29 -12.69
C GLU A 112 -2.83 6.04 -13.52
N SER A 113 -2.57 4.84 -12.97
CA SER A 113 -2.83 3.58 -13.65
C SER A 113 -4.32 3.25 -13.67
N ARG A 114 -4.76 2.54 -14.70
CA ARG A 114 -6.11 1.98 -14.75
C ARG A 114 -6.30 0.96 -13.62
N ARG A 115 -7.53 0.88 -13.10
CA ARG A 115 -7.92 0.00 -11.99
C ARG A 115 -7.44 -1.44 -12.17
N ASP A 116 -7.60 -2.03 -13.34
CA ASP A 116 -7.27 -3.45 -13.56
C ASP A 116 -5.74 -3.68 -13.54
N SER A 117 -4.96 -2.72 -14.04
CA SER A 117 -3.50 -2.75 -13.95
C SER A 117 -3.02 -2.57 -12.51
N LEU A 118 -3.67 -1.69 -11.74
CA LEU A 118 -3.42 -1.55 -10.30
C LEU A 118 -3.75 -2.84 -9.55
N LEU A 119 -4.92 -3.43 -9.80
CA LEU A 119 -5.35 -4.66 -9.16
C LEU A 119 -4.37 -5.81 -9.41
N GLY A 120 -3.96 -6.02 -10.67
CA GLY A 120 -2.98 -7.05 -11.02
C GLY A 120 -1.63 -6.82 -10.32
N HIS A 121 -1.17 -5.57 -10.25
CA HIS A 121 0.04 -5.20 -9.52
C HIS A 121 -0.07 -5.54 -8.02
N LEU A 122 -1.12 -5.06 -7.36
CA LEU A 122 -1.34 -5.29 -5.93
C LEU A 122 -1.43 -6.78 -5.60
N ARG A 123 -2.11 -7.57 -6.43
CA ARG A 123 -2.19 -9.04 -6.26
C ARG A 123 -0.83 -9.72 -6.40
N ASN A 124 0.03 -9.22 -7.29
CA ASN A 124 1.36 -9.81 -7.49
C ASN A 124 2.28 -9.52 -6.31
N ILE A 125 2.23 -8.32 -5.73
CA ILE A 125 3.07 -7.96 -4.57
C ILE A 125 2.51 -8.47 -3.23
N LEU A 126 1.28 -8.98 -3.22
CA LEU A 126 0.64 -9.54 -2.02
C LEU A 126 1.24 -10.89 -1.61
N LEU A 127 1.79 -11.64 -2.57
CA LEU A 127 2.45 -12.94 -2.36
C LEU A 127 3.94 -12.79 -2.65
N VAL A 128 4.76 -13.04 -1.63
CA VAL A 128 6.22 -13.03 -1.72
C VAL A 128 6.77 -14.41 -1.40
N LYS A 129 8.02 -14.67 -1.76
CA LYS A 129 8.72 -15.91 -1.41
C LYS A 129 9.46 -15.71 -0.09
N GLY A 130 9.23 -16.61 0.86
CA GLY A 130 9.98 -16.69 2.10
C GLY A 130 11.37 -17.30 1.91
N PRO A 131 12.15 -17.42 3.00
CA PRO A 131 13.51 -17.95 2.96
C PRO A 131 13.62 -19.37 2.39
N ASP A 132 12.58 -20.19 2.55
CA ASP A 132 12.53 -21.59 2.11
C ASP A 132 11.69 -21.75 0.82
N ASP A 133 11.51 -20.66 0.05
CA ASP A 133 10.69 -20.57 -1.16
C ASP A 133 9.18 -20.78 -0.92
N GLU A 134 8.72 -20.71 0.33
CA GLU A 134 7.32 -20.80 0.70
C GLU A 134 6.56 -19.49 0.39
N PRO A 135 5.29 -19.56 -0.06
CA PRO A 135 4.50 -18.36 -0.29
C PRO A 135 4.12 -17.69 1.03
N LEU A 136 4.54 -16.43 1.21
CA LEU A 136 4.19 -15.58 2.34
C LEU A 136 3.30 -14.41 1.90
N TYR A 137 2.41 -14.00 2.80
CA TYR A 137 1.54 -12.85 2.59
C TYR A 137 2.23 -11.55 3.01
N PHE A 138 2.57 -10.71 2.04
CA PHE A 138 3.10 -9.38 2.31
C PHE A 138 1.96 -8.39 2.57
N ARG A 139 1.76 -8.08 3.85
CA ARG A 139 0.72 -7.14 4.32
C ARG A 139 1.13 -5.68 4.10
N PHE A 140 1.48 -5.30 2.88
CA PHE A 140 1.87 -3.92 2.51
C PHE A 140 0.79 -2.86 2.85
N TYR A 141 -0.44 -3.29 3.08
CA TYR A 141 -1.59 -2.46 3.41
C TYR A 141 -1.78 -2.28 4.93
N ASP A 142 -1.08 -3.02 5.78
CA ASP A 142 -1.03 -2.73 7.21
C ASP A 142 -0.02 -1.59 7.43
N PRO A 143 -0.44 -0.41 7.93
CA PRO A 143 0.46 0.72 8.12
C PRO A 143 1.74 0.39 8.90
N ARG A 144 1.65 -0.52 9.87
CA ARG A 144 2.78 -0.91 10.72
C ARG A 144 3.84 -1.66 9.91
N VAL A 145 3.39 -2.59 9.07
CA VAL A 145 4.26 -3.38 8.18
C VAL A 145 4.83 -2.49 7.08
N LEU A 146 4.01 -1.60 6.52
CA LEU A 146 4.45 -0.71 5.45
C LEU A 146 5.52 0.27 5.93
N GLU A 147 5.36 0.87 7.11
CA GLU A 147 6.35 1.81 7.66
C GLU A 147 7.70 1.13 7.90
N ASP A 148 7.71 -0.06 8.52
CA ASP A 148 8.94 -0.83 8.76
C ASP A 148 9.62 -1.23 7.44
N PHE A 149 8.84 -1.64 6.44
CA PHE A 149 9.36 -1.98 5.12
C PHE A 149 9.96 -0.75 4.42
N LEU A 150 9.24 0.37 4.38
CA LEU A 150 9.72 1.60 3.73
C LEU A 150 11.00 2.15 4.37
N ALA A 151 11.21 1.90 5.68
CA ALA A 151 12.41 2.32 6.39
C ALA A 151 13.66 1.47 6.06
N THR A 152 13.48 0.24 5.59
CA THR A 152 14.57 -0.75 5.44
C THR A 152 14.79 -1.24 4.01
N CYS A 153 13.82 -1.03 3.13
CA CYS A 153 13.87 -1.50 1.75
C CYS A 153 14.94 -0.80 0.89
N HIS A 154 15.47 -1.53 -0.08
CA HIS A 154 16.39 -1.02 -1.08
C HIS A 154 15.68 -0.55 -2.35
N ALA A 155 16.39 0.16 -3.24
CA ALA A 155 15.80 0.78 -4.45
C ALA A 155 14.98 -0.17 -5.34
N ARG A 156 15.38 -1.44 -5.44
CA ARG A 156 14.62 -2.46 -6.20
C ARG A 156 13.32 -2.90 -5.53
N GLU A 157 13.27 -3.05 -4.21
CA GLU A 157 12.05 -3.37 -3.46
C GLU A 157 11.06 -2.21 -3.54
N LEU A 158 11.56 -0.98 -3.45
CA LEU A 158 10.74 0.21 -3.71
C LEU A 158 10.17 0.24 -5.13
N ALA A 159 10.97 -0.13 -6.13
CA ALA A 159 10.50 -0.27 -7.51
C ALA A 159 9.32 -1.24 -7.63
N GLU A 160 9.48 -2.41 -6.99
CA GLU A 160 8.49 -3.49 -7.00
C GLU A 160 7.23 -3.08 -6.23
N LEU A 161 7.34 -2.45 -5.06
CA LEU A 161 6.20 -1.95 -4.30
C LEU A 161 5.42 -0.86 -5.06
N PHE A 162 6.13 0.16 -5.55
CA PHE A 162 5.53 1.34 -6.18
C PHE A 162 5.16 1.15 -7.66
N GLY A 163 5.46 0.03 -8.32
CA GLY A 163 5.38 -0.13 -9.79
C GLY A 163 4.15 0.48 -10.48
N ARG A 164 2.95 0.38 -9.87
CA ARG A 164 1.70 1.04 -10.36
C ARG A 164 1.16 2.14 -9.46
N THR A 165 1.88 2.57 -8.43
CA THR A 165 1.47 3.63 -7.49
C THR A 165 2.49 4.77 -7.48
N SER A 166 1.98 5.99 -7.40
CA SER A 166 2.79 7.21 -7.22
C SER A 166 2.98 7.58 -5.74
N GLY A 167 2.19 6.99 -4.85
CA GLY A 167 2.27 7.24 -3.42
C GLY A 167 1.45 6.26 -2.60
N PHE A 168 1.93 5.99 -1.38
CA PHE A 168 1.18 5.33 -0.32
C PHE A 168 0.90 6.33 0.80
N GLY A 169 -0.35 6.46 1.22
CA GLY A 169 -0.79 7.37 2.27
C GLY A 169 -1.22 6.62 3.52
N ILE A 170 -0.64 6.96 4.66
CA ILE A 170 -1.05 6.45 5.99
C ILE A 170 -1.67 7.61 6.78
N LYS A 171 -2.68 7.32 7.61
CA LYS A 171 -3.27 8.33 8.49
C LYS A 171 -2.21 8.96 9.40
N THR A 172 -2.36 10.22 9.73
CA THR A 172 -1.59 10.85 10.81
C THR A 172 -2.43 10.95 12.08
N GLY A 173 -1.85 11.48 13.16
CA GLY A 173 -2.60 11.87 14.35
C GLY A 173 -3.59 13.02 14.11
N VAL A 174 -3.44 13.76 13.01
CA VAL A 174 -4.36 14.85 12.62
C VAL A 174 -5.43 14.27 11.69
N ARG A 175 -6.70 14.36 12.12
CA ARG A 175 -7.84 13.85 11.35
C ARG A 175 -7.91 14.48 9.95
N GLY A 176 -8.06 13.64 8.93
CA GLY A 176 -8.12 14.08 7.53
C GLY A 176 -6.76 14.44 6.92
N VAL A 177 -5.65 14.21 7.62
CA VAL A 177 -4.29 14.41 7.11
C VAL A 177 -3.58 13.07 7.00
N PHE A 178 -3.04 12.81 5.82
CA PHE A 178 -2.28 11.61 5.49
C PHE A 178 -0.79 11.93 5.33
N ASN A 179 0.08 11.08 5.85
CA ASN A 179 1.48 11.06 5.47
C ASN A 179 1.64 10.23 4.19
N VAL A 180 1.95 10.87 3.08
CA VAL A 180 2.12 10.23 1.77
C VAL A 180 3.60 10.05 1.47
N ALA A 181 4.03 8.79 1.38
CA ALA A 181 5.35 8.39 0.90
C ALA A 181 5.33 8.24 -0.63
N SER A 182 6.28 8.85 -1.34
CA SER A 182 6.46 8.77 -2.79
C SER A 182 7.95 8.59 -3.16
N PRO A 183 8.29 7.81 -4.20
CA PRO A 183 9.67 7.70 -4.67
C PRO A 183 10.19 9.05 -5.20
N LYS A 184 11.46 9.38 -4.93
CA LYS A 184 12.08 10.64 -5.38
C LYS A 184 12.21 10.76 -6.89
N ASN A 185 12.48 9.65 -7.57
CA ASN A 185 12.55 9.59 -9.01
C ASN A 185 11.19 9.10 -9.49
N GLY A 186 10.41 10.01 -10.11
CA GLY A 186 9.02 9.77 -10.46
C GLY A 186 8.75 8.44 -11.17
N SER A 187 7.46 8.10 -11.25
CA SER A 187 6.82 6.92 -11.86
C SER A 187 7.26 6.51 -13.30
N GLY A 188 8.30 7.14 -13.86
CA GLY A 188 8.98 6.76 -15.10
C GLY A 188 10.17 5.80 -14.93
N ALA A 189 10.79 5.67 -13.74
CA ALA A 189 11.94 4.78 -13.56
C ALA A 189 11.59 3.27 -13.51
N TYR A 190 10.30 2.94 -13.35
CA TYR A 190 9.85 1.59 -13.01
C TYR A 190 8.80 1.02 -13.97
N ARG A 191 8.61 1.64 -15.14
CA ARG A 191 7.80 1.06 -16.23
C ARG A 191 8.65 0.05 -16.99
N ARG A 192 8.46 -1.23 -16.72
CA ARG A 192 8.68 -2.28 -17.73
C ARG A 192 7.32 -2.75 -18.26
#